data_AF-A0A517W731-F1
#
_entry.id   AF-A0A517W731-F1
#
_cell.length_a   1.000
_cell.length_b   1.000
_cell.length_c   1.000
_cell.angle_alpha   90.00
_cell.angle_beta   90.00
_cell.angle_gamma   90.00
#
_symmetry.space_group_name_H-M   'P 1'
#
loop_
_entity.id
_entity.type
_entity.pdbx_description
1 polymer ?
#
loop_
_entity_poly.entity_id
_entity_poly.type
_entity_poly.pdbx_seq_one_letter_code
_entity_poly.pdbx_strand_id
1 'polypeptide(L)'
;MAKIADILEQLKVLEDRFEQIEDDGDDFDEDRSRIPEMSQKEYQEFLERRSQTDFGKTWTVYRRLMLELVEIYLNATSKQRGMIRRAVRNMINIKCYTMALCDEQSWLILDESGEPLLRSLVGLISMVDKGNELLSQFTLTDLHGQATAVAQIEIDPIIAEIAAISSPSTEHIESGVSTQQFLEEFEPYRFS
;
A
#
# COMPACT_ATOMS: atom_id res chain seq x y z
N MET A 1 -6.51 20.48 5.44
CA MET A 1 -7.78 20.09 4.78
C MET A 1 -7.73 20.27 3.27
N ALA A 2 -7.31 21.43 2.75
CA ALA A 2 -7.19 21.66 1.29
C ALA A 2 -6.32 20.60 0.57
N LYS A 3 -5.15 20.26 1.16
CA LYS A 3 -4.24 19.23 0.62
C LYS A 3 -4.87 17.83 0.51
N ILE A 4 -5.63 17.39 1.51
CA ILE A 4 -6.32 16.08 1.48
C ILE A 4 -7.34 16.07 0.35
N ALA A 5 -8.14 17.14 0.22
CA ALA A 5 -9.15 17.22 -0.83
C ALA A 5 -8.53 17.21 -2.24
N ASP A 6 -7.42 17.93 -2.42
CA ASP A 6 -6.67 17.97 -3.68
C ASP A 6 -6.11 16.59 -4.07
N ILE A 7 -5.45 15.89 -3.14
CA ILE A 7 -4.94 14.53 -3.39
C ILE A 7 -6.08 13.57 -3.73
N LEU A 8 -7.17 13.59 -2.96
CA LEU A 8 -8.33 12.72 -3.20
C LEU A 8 -8.99 13.01 -4.55
N GLU A 9 -9.02 14.25 -5.02
CA GLU A 9 -9.56 14.59 -6.34
C GLU A 9 -8.65 14.08 -7.45
N GLN A 10 -7.33 14.22 -7.31
CA GLN A 10 -6.37 13.64 -8.26
C GLN A 10 -6.47 12.11 -8.30
N LEU A 11 -6.64 11.44 -7.16
CA LEU A 11 -6.82 9.99 -7.10
C LEU A 11 -8.10 9.53 -7.81
N LYS A 12 -9.20 10.28 -7.76
CA LYS A 12 -10.40 9.96 -8.56
C LYS A 12 -10.15 10.04 -10.06
N VAL A 13 -9.38 11.04 -10.51
CA VAL A 13 -9.00 11.13 -11.92
C VAL A 13 -8.13 9.92 -12.33
N LEU A 14 -7.30 9.39 -11.42
CA LEU A 14 -6.53 8.18 -11.66
C LEU A 14 -7.37 6.91 -11.62
N GLU A 15 -8.38 6.82 -10.75
CA GLU A 15 -9.34 5.71 -10.69
C GLU A 15 -9.96 5.45 -12.07
N ASP A 16 -10.47 6.50 -12.72
CA ASP A 16 -11.08 6.43 -14.06
C ASP A 16 -10.05 6.09 -15.15
N ARG A 17 -8.80 6.51 -14.96
CA ARG A 17 -7.72 6.23 -15.91
C ARG A 17 -7.25 4.79 -15.85
N PHE A 18 -7.17 4.19 -14.67
CA PHE A 18 -6.78 2.80 -14.52
C PHE A 18 -7.72 1.84 -15.25
N GLU A 19 -9.03 2.14 -15.26
CA GLU A 19 -10.02 1.37 -16.03
C GLU A 19 -9.80 1.44 -17.56
N GLN A 20 -9.17 2.52 -18.06
CA GLN A 20 -8.96 2.74 -19.50
C GLN A 20 -7.66 2.13 -20.03
N ILE A 21 -6.73 1.75 -19.15
CA ILE A 21 -5.37 1.33 -19.50
C ILE A 21 -5.06 -0.10 -19.05
N GLU A 22 -6.11 -0.89 -18.75
CA GLU A 22 -6.02 -2.24 -18.17
C GLU A 22 -5.21 -3.20 -19.07
N ASP A 23 -5.27 -3.06 -20.41
CA ASP A 23 -4.53 -3.88 -21.38
C ASP A 23 -2.99 -3.75 -21.26
N ASP A 24 -2.47 -2.64 -20.71
CA ASP A 24 -1.02 -2.45 -20.45
C ASP A 24 -0.59 -2.97 -19.06
N GLY A 25 -1.54 -3.44 -18.23
CA GLY A 25 -1.34 -3.86 -16.84
C GLY A 25 -0.76 -5.28 -16.69
N ASP A 26 -1.09 -6.19 -17.60
CA ASP A 26 -0.60 -7.59 -17.55
C ASP A 26 0.93 -7.65 -17.73
N ASP A 27 1.46 -6.89 -18.67
CA ASP A 27 2.91 -6.74 -18.87
C ASP A 27 3.58 -6.11 -17.63
N PHE A 28 2.86 -5.26 -16.89
CA PHE A 28 3.37 -4.64 -15.66
C PHE A 28 3.51 -5.64 -14.52
N ASP A 29 2.53 -6.52 -14.33
CA ASP A 29 2.58 -7.54 -13.29
C ASP A 29 3.68 -8.58 -13.54
N GLU A 30 3.90 -8.98 -14.81
CA GLU A 30 4.97 -9.92 -15.16
C GLU A 30 6.36 -9.33 -14.87
N ASP A 31 6.64 -8.09 -15.28
CA ASP A 31 7.94 -7.47 -14.99
C ASP A 31 8.10 -7.07 -13.51
N ARG A 32 7.01 -6.73 -12.79
CA ARG A 32 7.07 -6.43 -11.35
C ARG A 32 7.59 -7.64 -10.56
N SER A 33 7.16 -8.84 -10.92
CA SER A 33 7.59 -10.09 -10.27
C SER A 33 9.11 -10.31 -10.31
N ARG A 34 9.82 -9.63 -11.22
CA ARG A 34 11.28 -9.73 -11.40
C ARG A 34 12.08 -8.68 -10.65
N ILE A 35 11.46 -7.64 -10.10
CA ILE A 35 12.12 -6.62 -9.25
C ILE A 35 13.04 -7.24 -8.17
N PRO A 36 12.68 -8.36 -7.48
CA PRO A 36 13.52 -9.01 -6.49
C PRO A 36 14.92 -9.40 -6.99
N GLU A 37 15.02 -9.70 -8.28
CA GLU A 37 16.20 -10.24 -8.94
C GLU A 37 17.02 -9.14 -9.63
N MET A 38 16.50 -7.91 -9.68
CA MET A 38 17.14 -6.79 -10.37
C MET A 38 18.24 -6.17 -9.52
N SER A 39 19.39 -5.92 -10.15
CA SER A 39 20.34 -4.95 -9.63
C SER A 39 19.75 -3.54 -9.63
N GLN A 40 20.34 -2.63 -8.85
CA GLN A 40 19.91 -1.23 -8.81
C GLN A 40 19.88 -0.57 -10.20
N LYS A 41 20.84 -0.91 -11.07
CA LYS A 41 20.89 -0.40 -12.45
C LYS A 41 19.73 -0.96 -13.30
N GLU A 42 19.45 -2.25 -13.20
CA GLU A 42 18.33 -2.88 -13.91
C GLU A 42 16.99 -2.32 -13.42
N TYR A 43 16.87 -2.05 -12.13
CA TYR A 43 15.68 -1.40 -11.57
C TYR A 43 15.49 0.02 -12.11
N GLN A 44 16.57 0.81 -12.23
CA GLN A 44 16.51 2.14 -12.85
C GLN A 44 16.09 2.06 -14.33
N GLU A 45 16.70 1.16 -15.11
CA GLU A 45 16.33 0.95 -16.53
C GLU A 45 14.89 0.44 -16.68
N PHE A 46 14.41 -0.39 -15.73
CA PHE A 46 13.00 -0.79 -15.65
C PHE A 46 12.09 0.42 -15.43
N LEU A 47 12.37 1.27 -14.43
CA LEU A 47 11.59 2.47 -14.17
C LEU A 47 11.59 3.44 -15.37
N GLU A 48 12.74 3.63 -16.03
CA GLU A 48 12.87 4.48 -17.21
C GLU A 48 12.02 3.96 -18.38
N ARG A 49 12.12 2.67 -18.71
CA ARG A 49 11.27 2.06 -19.75
C ARG A 49 9.80 2.20 -19.42
N ARG A 50 9.42 1.94 -18.17
CA ARG A 50 8.02 2.01 -17.72
C ARG A 50 7.46 3.43 -17.76
N SER A 51 8.28 4.44 -17.47
CA SER A 51 7.87 5.85 -17.58
C SER A 51 7.44 6.28 -18.98
N GLN A 52 7.74 5.49 -20.02
CA GLN A 52 7.31 5.75 -21.39
C GLN A 52 5.89 5.26 -21.69
N THR A 53 5.40 4.25 -20.96
CA THR A 53 4.03 3.70 -21.07
C THR A 53 3.01 4.60 -20.37
N ASP A 54 1.74 4.55 -20.80
CA ASP A 54 0.70 5.34 -20.16
C ASP A 54 0.29 4.77 -18.79
N PHE A 55 0.35 3.44 -18.64
CA PHE A 55 0.27 2.79 -17.32
C PHE A 55 1.38 3.27 -16.39
N GLY A 56 2.66 3.20 -16.79
CA GLY A 56 3.77 3.57 -15.91
C GLY A 56 3.78 5.06 -15.53
N LYS A 57 3.33 5.97 -16.40
CA LYS A 57 3.12 7.39 -16.06
C LYS A 57 2.01 7.53 -15.01
N THR A 58 0.88 6.85 -15.21
CA THR A 58 -0.27 6.87 -14.29
C THR A 58 0.13 6.29 -12.93
N TRP A 59 0.81 5.15 -12.93
CA TRP A 59 1.34 4.48 -11.76
C TRP A 59 2.31 5.35 -10.97
N THR A 60 3.22 6.08 -11.64
CA THR A 60 4.16 6.98 -10.98
C THR A 60 3.45 8.09 -10.21
N VAL A 61 2.39 8.67 -10.80
CA VAL A 61 1.57 9.70 -10.13
C VAL A 61 0.78 9.08 -8.97
N TYR A 62 0.18 7.90 -9.19
CA TYR A 62 -0.54 7.13 -8.19
C TYR A 62 0.33 6.84 -6.95
N ARG A 63 1.51 6.24 -7.14
CA ARG A 63 2.50 5.96 -6.10
C ARG A 63 2.81 7.20 -5.27
N ARG A 64 3.13 8.32 -5.92
CA ARG A 64 3.43 9.59 -5.24
C ARG A 64 2.25 10.04 -4.38
N LEU A 65 1.05 10.07 -4.94
CA LEU A 65 -0.15 10.55 -4.25
C LEU A 65 -0.54 9.64 -3.08
N MET A 66 -0.41 8.32 -3.21
CA MET A 66 -0.73 7.38 -2.13
C MET A 66 0.27 7.47 -0.99
N LEU A 67 1.57 7.56 -1.28
CA LEU A 67 2.61 7.78 -0.26
C LEU A 67 2.40 9.11 0.48
N GLU A 68 2.07 10.17 -0.25
CA GLU A 68 1.76 11.46 0.36
C GLU A 68 0.45 11.43 1.19
N LEU A 69 -0.56 10.69 0.74
CA LEU A 69 -1.83 10.56 1.45
C LEU A 69 -1.65 9.75 2.75
N VAL A 70 -0.87 8.68 2.74
CA VAL A 70 -0.66 7.85 3.92
C VAL A 70 0.13 8.60 5.00
N GLU A 71 1.13 9.40 4.63
CA GLU A 71 1.83 10.26 5.59
C GLU A 71 0.86 11.22 6.29
N ILE A 72 -0.07 11.82 5.54
CA ILE A 72 -1.12 12.66 6.11
C ILE A 72 -2.06 11.84 7.01
N TYR A 73 -2.46 10.65 6.58
CA TYR A 73 -3.35 9.74 7.31
C TYR A 73 -2.76 9.32 8.68
N LEU A 74 -1.48 8.93 8.71
CA LEU A 74 -0.79 8.52 9.93
C LEU A 74 -0.80 9.65 10.98
N ASN A 75 -0.65 10.90 10.55
CA ASN A 75 -0.61 12.09 11.41
C ASN A 75 -1.99 12.77 11.60
N ALA A 76 -3.06 12.23 11.01
CA ALA A 76 -4.38 12.87 11.00
C ALA A 76 -5.17 12.64 12.30
N THR A 77 -6.15 13.50 12.56
CA THR A 77 -7.16 13.24 13.60
C THR A 77 -8.06 12.05 13.23
N SER A 78 -8.70 11.40 14.21
CA SER A 78 -9.65 10.30 13.96
C SER A 78 -10.73 10.64 12.93
N LYS A 79 -11.29 11.86 12.99
CA LYS A 79 -12.27 12.35 12.01
C LYS A 79 -11.71 12.41 10.59
N GLN A 80 -10.49 12.92 10.42
CA GLN A 80 -9.82 13.00 9.11
C GLN A 80 -9.47 11.62 8.57
N ARG A 81 -8.96 10.71 9.42
CA ARG A 81 -8.72 9.31 9.03
C ARG A 81 -9.98 8.65 8.50
N GLY A 82 -11.11 8.80 9.21
CA GLY A 82 -12.41 8.30 8.75
C GLY A 82 -12.91 8.93 7.43
N MET A 83 -12.54 10.18 7.14
CA MET A 83 -12.82 10.79 5.83
C MET A 83 -11.96 10.19 4.72
N ILE A 84 -10.65 10.04 4.95
CA ILE A 84 -9.71 9.47 3.98
C ILE A 84 -10.11 8.03 3.65
N ARG A 85 -10.31 7.18 4.67
CA ARG A 85 -10.70 5.77 4.47
C ARG A 85 -11.97 5.66 3.63
N ARG A 86 -13.01 6.44 3.94
CA ARG A 86 -14.27 6.44 3.17
C ARG A 86 -14.09 6.87 1.72
N ALA A 87 -13.22 7.85 1.46
CA ALA A 87 -12.94 8.30 0.10
C ALA A 87 -12.19 7.22 -0.69
N VAL A 88 -11.09 6.70 -0.14
CA VAL A 88 -10.25 5.65 -0.78
C VAL A 88 -11.06 4.37 -1.01
N ARG A 89 -11.88 3.96 -0.05
CA ARG A 89 -12.75 2.78 -0.15
C ARG A 89 -13.68 2.80 -1.37
N ASN A 90 -14.12 3.98 -1.77
CA ASN A 90 -15.05 4.15 -2.89
C ASN A 90 -14.32 4.22 -4.26
N MET A 91 -12.99 4.13 -4.27
CA MET A 91 -12.14 4.09 -5.47
C MET A 91 -11.59 2.66 -5.59
N ILE A 92 -12.26 1.81 -6.36
CA ILE A 92 -12.00 0.37 -6.42
C ILE A 92 -10.59 0.09 -6.96
N ASN A 93 -10.20 0.72 -8.08
CA ASN A 93 -8.88 0.54 -8.69
C ASN A 93 -7.79 1.00 -7.74
N ILE A 94 -7.93 2.19 -7.14
CA ILE A 94 -7.01 2.71 -6.11
C ILE A 94 -6.85 1.71 -4.95
N LYS A 95 -7.97 1.19 -4.42
CA LYS A 95 -7.99 0.21 -3.33
C LYS A 95 -7.33 -1.12 -3.73
N CYS A 96 -7.52 -1.57 -4.97
CA CYS A 96 -6.94 -2.80 -5.49
C CYS A 96 -5.43 -2.67 -5.70
N TYR A 97 -4.97 -1.60 -6.33
CA TYR A 97 -3.57 -1.36 -6.64
C TYR A 97 -2.70 -1.02 -5.42
N THR A 98 -3.29 -0.77 -4.24
CA THR A 98 -2.51 -0.46 -3.04
C THR A 98 -1.63 -1.63 -2.60
N MET A 99 -2.10 -2.88 -2.71
CA MET A 99 -1.27 -4.04 -2.32
C MET A 99 -0.10 -4.23 -3.29
N ALA A 100 -0.33 -4.06 -4.60
CA ALA A 100 0.72 -4.04 -5.62
C ALA A 100 1.76 -2.93 -5.38
N LEU A 101 1.32 -1.76 -4.91
CA LEU A 101 2.22 -0.69 -4.50
C LEU A 101 3.06 -1.08 -3.27
N CYS A 102 2.45 -1.71 -2.26
CA CYS A 102 3.18 -2.20 -1.10
C CYS A 102 4.24 -3.24 -1.49
N ASP A 103 3.89 -4.20 -2.33
CA ASP A 103 4.81 -5.20 -2.88
C ASP A 103 6.00 -4.52 -3.59
N GLU A 104 5.75 -3.63 -4.57
CA GLU A 104 6.81 -2.90 -5.28
C GLU A 104 7.76 -2.15 -4.35
N GLN A 105 7.22 -1.44 -3.36
CA GLN A 105 8.01 -0.58 -2.48
C GLN A 105 8.72 -1.36 -1.36
N SER A 106 8.25 -2.57 -1.02
CA SER A 106 8.86 -3.39 0.04
C SER A 106 10.34 -3.68 -0.23
N TRP A 107 10.71 -3.90 -1.50
CA TRP A 107 12.07 -4.16 -1.95
C TRP A 107 13.08 -3.05 -1.62
N LEU A 108 12.61 -1.83 -1.34
CA LEU A 108 13.46 -0.70 -0.96
C LEU A 108 13.83 -0.69 0.52
N ILE A 109 13.23 -1.57 1.33
CA ILE A 109 13.49 -1.70 2.77
C ILE A 109 14.68 -2.65 2.97
N LEU A 110 15.89 -2.13 2.80
CA LEU A 110 17.13 -2.92 2.77
C LEU A 110 17.88 -2.94 4.11
N ASP A 111 17.64 -1.96 4.96
CA ASP A 111 18.26 -1.77 6.26
C ASP A 111 17.35 -0.93 7.17
N GLU A 112 17.80 -0.65 8.39
CA GLU A 112 17.07 0.13 9.40
C GLU A 112 16.61 1.51 8.91
N SER A 113 17.30 2.12 7.94
CA SER A 113 16.88 3.42 7.37
C SER A 113 15.56 3.35 6.60
N GLY A 114 15.11 2.13 6.26
CA GLY A 114 13.83 1.85 5.60
C GLY A 114 12.61 1.89 6.53
N GLU A 115 12.77 2.06 7.84
CA GLU A 115 11.66 2.11 8.81
C GLU A 115 10.54 3.11 8.44
N PRO A 116 10.84 4.36 7.99
CA PRO A 116 9.78 5.30 7.61
C PRO A 116 8.94 4.82 6.41
N LEU A 117 9.57 4.11 5.46
CA LEU A 117 8.87 3.50 4.34
C LEU A 117 8.01 2.34 4.83
N LEU A 118 8.57 1.42 5.64
CA LEU A 118 7.83 0.30 6.23
C LEU A 118 6.56 0.76 6.95
N ARG A 119 6.69 1.79 7.80
CA ARG A 119 5.56 2.42 8.51
C ARG A 119 4.51 2.96 7.55
N SER A 120 4.93 3.60 6.45
CA SER A 120 4.02 4.07 5.41
C SER A 120 3.29 2.91 4.71
N LEU A 121 3.98 1.80 4.40
CA LEU A 121 3.37 0.63 3.74
C LEU A 121 2.35 -0.08 4.64
N VAL A 122 2.64 -0.26 5.93
CA VAL A 122 1.65 -0.76 6.89
C VAL A 122 0.49 0.24 7.06
N GLY A 123 0.78 1.54 7.00
CA GLY A 123 -0.23 2.60 7.01
C GLY A 123 -1.17 2.54 5.81
N LEU A 124 -0.66 2.16 4.62
CA LEU A 124 -1.47 1.99 3.42
C LEU A 124 -2.48 0.85 3.60
N ILE A 125 -2.05 -0.29 4.18
CA ILE A 125 -2.92 -1.42 4.52
C ILE A 125 -4.06 -0.97 5.46
N SER A 126 -3.72 -0.21 6.50
CA SER A 126 -4.71 0.39 7.42
C SER A 126 -5.70 1.33 6.72
N MET A 127 -5.20 2.15 5.79
CA MET A 127 -5.97 3.19 5.13
C MET A 127 -6.98 2.63 4.11
N VAL A 128 -6.63 1.56 3.39
CA VAL A 128 -7.55 0.94 2.41
C VAL A 128 -8.65 0.11 3.05
N ASP A 129 -8.49 -0.24 4.33
CA ASP A 129 -9.50 -0.84 5.19
C ASP A 129 -10.06 -2.17 4.64
N LYS A 130 -9.16 -3.09 4.26
CA LYS A 130 -9.47 -4.40 3.67
C LYS A 130 -9.55 -5.56 4.68
N GLY A 131 -9.30 -5.30 5.97
CA GLY A 131 -9.29 -6.36 6.98
C GLY A 131 -8.33 -7.51 6.64
N ASN A 132 -8.75 -8.72 6.99
CA ASN A 132 -7.98 -9.95 6.81
C ASN A 132 -8.16 -10.60 5.41
N GLU A 133 -8.37 -9.82 4.36
CA GLU A 133 -8.38 -10.33 2.99
C GLU A 133 -7.03 -10.98 2.63
N LEU A 134 -7.05 -11.98 1.73
CA LEU A 134 -5.87 -12.78 1.38
C LEU A 134 -4.69 -11.92 0.90
N LEU A 135 -4.95 -10.88 0.10
CA LEU A 135 -3.90 -9.96 -0.37
C LEU A 135 -3.31 -9.13 0.79
N SER A 136 -4.12 -8.71 1.76
CA SER A 136 -3.63 -8.01 2.96
C SER A 136 -2.73 -8.92 3.80
N GLN A 137 -3.11 -10.19 3.96
CA GLN A 137 -2.32 -11.19 4.69
C GLN A 137 -0.96 -11.42 4.04
N PHE A 138 -0.93 -11.68 2.72
CA PHE A 138 0.32 -11.89 2.00
C PHE A 138 1.20 -10.64 2.07
N THR A 139 0.64 -9.46 1.77
CA THR A 139 1.39 -8.20 1.81
C THR A 139 1.99 -7.93 3.19
N LEU A 140 1.25 -8.13 4.28
CA LEU A 140 1.77 -7.90 5.63
C LEU A 140 2.80 -8.97 6.05
N THR A 141 2.62 -10.21 5.59
CA THR A 141 3.61 -11.29 5.78
C THR A 141 4.92 -10.99 5.05
N ASP A 142 4.86 -10.51 3.82
CA ASP A 142 6.03 -10.14 3.03
C ASP A 142 6.74 -8.94 3.63
N LEU A 143 6.00 -7.90 4.05
CA LEU A 143 6.57 -6.76 4.78
C LEU A 143 7.22 -7.19 6.10
N HIS A 144 6.61 -8.13 6.84
CA HIS A 144 7.20 -8.68 8.05
C HIS A 144 8.49 -9.44 7.73
N GLY A 145 8.50 -10.30 6.71
CA GLY A 145 9.69 -11.01 6.24
C GLY A 145 10.81 -10.05 5.84
N GLN A 146 10.49 -9.02 5.05
CA GLN A 146 11.45 -8.00 4.61
C GLN A 146 12.02 -7.22 5.80
N ALA A 147 11.15 -6.74 6.71
CA ALA A 147 11.55 -5.99 7.88
C ALA A 147 12.47 -6.81 8.79
N THR A 148 12.10 -8.04 9.11
CA THR A 148 12.82 -8.85 10.12
C THR A 148 14.03 -9.58 9.55
N ALA A 149 13.94 -10.16 8.35
CA ALA A 149 15.01 -10.99 7.78
C ALA A 149 16.04 -10.17 6.99
N VAL A 150 15.64 -9.06 6.36
CA VAL A 150 16.53 -8.24 5.52
C VAL A 150 16.97 -6.99 6.27
N ALA A 151 16.01 -6.15 6.65
CA ALA A 151 16.31 -4.81 7.18
C ALA A 151 16.61 -4.78 8.68
N GLN A 152 16.33 -5.87 9.41
CA GLN A 152 16.51 -6.00 10.86
C GLN A 152 15.71 -4.97 11.68
N ILE A 153 14.52 -4.59 11.20
CA ILE A 153 13.60 -3.68 11.87
C ILE A 153 12.60 -4.47 12.72
N GLU A 154 12.39 -4.03 13.97
CA GLU A 154 11.28 -4.52 14.80
C GLU A 154 9.94 -3.98 14.28
N ILE A 155 9.20 -4.83 13.54
CA ILE A 155 7.95 -4.43 12.88
C ILE A 155 6.73 -4.44 13.83
N ASP A 156 6.71 -5.27 14.87
CA ASP A 156 5.55 -5.44 15.75
C ASP A 156 5.08 -4.12 16.41
N PRO A 157 5.98 -3.25 16.93
CA PRO A 157 5.57 -1.96 17.47
C PRO A 157 4.89 -1.06 16.43
N ILE A 158 5.35 -1.13 15.16
CA ILE A 158 4.78 -0.36 14.04
C ILE A 158 3.37 -0.87 13.72
N ILE A 159 3.19 -2.19 13.66
CA ILE A 159 1.88 -2.81 13.44
C ILE A 159 0.91 -2.41 14.56
N ALA A 160 1.32 -2.53 15.83
CA ALA A 160 0.49 -2.19 16.98
C ALA A 160 0.09 -0.70 16.98
N GLU A 161 1.03 0.20 16.69
CA GLU A 161 0.75 1.64 16.57
C GLU A 161 -0.30 1.93 15.48
N ILE A 162 -0.16 1.29 14.32
CA ILE A 162 -1.05 1.51 13.19
C ILE A 162 -2.42 0.83 13.42
N ALA A 163 -2.45 -0.30 14.11
CA ALA A 163 -3.69 -0.95 14.52
C ALA A 163 -4.55 -0.02 15.38
N ALA A 164 -3.94 0.69 16.33
CA ALA A 164 -4.63 1.63 17.23
C ALA A 164 -5.32 2.81 16.52
N ILE A 165 -4.96 3.11 15.26
CA ILE A 165 -5.59 4.18 14.45
C ILE A 165 -6.46 3.64 13.31
N SER A 166 -6.50 2.32 13.14
CA SER A 166 -7.23 1.61 12.08
C SER A 166 -8.74 1.62 12.33
N SER A 167 -9.50 1.08 11.37
CA SER A 167 -10.96 0.97 11.48
C SER A 167 -11.34 -0.27 12.30
N PRO A 168 -12.21 -0.15 13.32
CA PRO A 168 -12.84 -1.30 13.96
C PRO A 168 -14.06 -1.82 13.19
N SER A 169 -14.47 -1.13 12.11
CA SER A 169 -15.69 -1.49 11.37
C SER A 169 -15.43 -2.61 10.38
N THR A 170 -16.44 -3.44 10.16
CA THR A 170 -16.45 -4.56 9.21
C THR A 170 -17.47 -4.38 8.08
N GLU A 171 -18.24 -3.29 8.08
CA GLU A 171 -19.41 -3.07 7.20
C GLU A 171 -19.09 -3.21 5.69
N HIS A 172 -17.83 -3.03 5.30
CA HIS A 172 -17.39 -3.06 3.90
C HIS A 172 -16.27 -4.07 3.64
N ILE A 173 -16.01 -4.97 4.59
CA ILE A 173 -14.95 -5.97 4.53
C ILE A 173 -15.59 -7.34 4.37
N GLU A 174 -15.23 -8.05 3.31
CA GLU A 174 -15.84 -9.36 2.99
C GLU A 174 -15.48 -10.45 4.01
N SER A 175 -14.27 -10.39 4.59
CA SER A 175 -13.79 -11.36 5.57
C SER A 175 -14.51 -11.29 6.93
N GLY A 176 -15.24 -10.21 7.20
CA GLY A 176 -15.88 -9.97 8.50
C GLY A 176 -14.89 -9.64 9.65
N VAL A 177 -13.59 -9.52 9.35
CA VAL A 177 -12.54 -9.14 10.31
C VAL A 177 -12.13 -7.70 10.04
N SER A 178 -12.20 -6.83 11.05
CA SER A 178 -11.84 -5.42 10.87
C SER A 178 -10.35 -5.26 10.62
N THR A 179 -9.93 -4.18 9.96
CA THR A 179 -8.49 -3.92 9.74
C THR A 179 -7.75 -3.70 11.05
N GLN A 180 -8.40 -3.12 12.07
CA GLN A 180 -7.83 -3.04 13.41
C GLN A 180 -7.58 -4.43 13.99
N GLN A 181 -8.60 -5.29 14.02
CA GLN A 181 -8.48 -6.64 14.57
C GLN A 181 -7.41 -7.45 13.81
N PHE A 182 -7.41 -7.37 12.47
CA PHE A 182 -6.41 -8.04 11.63
C PHE A 182 -4.98 -7.67 12.04
N LEU A 183 -4.70 -6.38 12.24
CA LEU A 183 -3.36 -5.92 12.64
C LEU A 183 -3.03 -6.28 14.10
N GLU A 184 -4.00 -6.23 15.02
CA GLU A 184 -3.81 -6.59 16.44
C GLU A 184 -3.52 -8.09 16.62
N GLU A 185 -4.15 -8.93 15.82
CA GLU A 185 -4.06 -10.40 15.88
C GLU A 185 -3.10 -10.95 14.81
N PHE A 186 -2.37 -10.08 14.11
CA PHE A 186 -1.47 -10.51 13.04
C PHE A 186 -0.39 -11.42 13.60
N GLU A 187 -0.34 -12.64 13.09
CA GLU A 187 0.73 -13.57 13.35
C GLU A 187 1.30 -14.06 12.02
N PRO A 188 2.57 -13.75 11.73
CA PRO A 188 3.18 -14.16 10.48
C PRO A 188 3.24 -15.70 10.43
N TYR A 189 2.88 -16.27 9.28
CA TYR A 189 2.95 -17.72 9.00
C TYR A 189 1.98 -18.63 9.80
N ARG A 190 0.91 -18.08 10.41
CA ARG A 190 -0.22 -18.90 10.91
C ARG A 190 -1.03 -19.47 9.74
N PHE A 191 -0.47 -20.45 9.04
CA PHE A 191 -1.23 -21.34 8.17
C PHE A 191 -1.38 -22.67 8.89
N SER A 192 -2.60 -22.96 9.37
CA SER A 192 -3.02 -24.29 9.84
C SER A 192 -4.16 -24.79 8.99
#